data_AF-A0A5J4U7N4-F1
#
_entry.id   AF-A0A5J4U7N4-F1
#
_cell.length_a   1.000
_cell.length_b   1.000
_cell.length_c   1.000
_cell.angle_alpha   90.00
_cell.angle_beta   90.00
_cell.angle_gamma   90.00
#
_symmetry.space_group_name_H-M   'P 1'
#
loop_
_entity.id
_entity.type
_entity.pdbx_description
1 polymer ?
#
loop_
_entity_poly.entity_id
_entity_poly.type
_entity_poly.pdbx_seq_one_letter_code
_entity_poly.pdbx_strand_id
1 'polypeptide(L)'
;MNVGHLKLRDGTFLGEAYTSVGSAIRAYPTGPSTIDVEGVVFKGLNAGSNLNGGAVYVDMRQFDVQMSFKRCIFIGNKADYGSNVFIRYASTSQRINKNSFIGCTSIIENSYESDISFCYSVQDNDDEIFIDERNLIHSSWNRQKSEGVIRFISNYDSNHPFDSSIKCGSPQIPCDKFTSLFQYLEQEPESIDGSSGRAETIIITNEKLSSSFIDLSLARSQLVNIVGLWYDRTVLIAQTNSKNVMIQSGLNQNIVIERLQLSQSPESPLIGFIRTQGA
;
A
#
# COMPACT_ATOMS: atom_id res chain seq x y z
N MET A 1 23.66 -8.05 -25.03
CA MET A 1 23.09 -8.20 -23.67
C MET A 1 21.59 -8.19 -23.81
N ASN A 2 20.90 -9.24 -23.35
CA ASN A 2 19.43 -9.26 -23.35
C ASN A 2 18.95 -8.50 -22.12
N VAL A 3 18.01 -7.58 -22.33
CA VAL A 3 17.38 -6.81 -21.25
C VAL A 3 16.08 -7.51 -20.89
N GLY A 4 15.91 -7.83 -19.60
CA GLY A 4 14.69 -8.47 -19.09
C GLY A 4 13.68 -7.43 -18.62
N HIS A 5 12.42 -7.54 -19.03
CA HIS A 5 11.35 -6.64 -18.59
C HIS A 5 10.14 -7.45 -18.11
N LEU A 6 9.87 -7.42 -16.81
CA LEU A 6 8.65 -7.94 -16.22
C LEU A 6 7.67 -6.79 -15.97
N LYS A 7 6.46 -6.90 -16.51
CA LYS A 7 5.39 -5.95 -16.28
C LYS A 7 4.13 -6.69 -15.84
N LEU A 8 3.63 -6.37 -14.65
CA LEU A 8 2.44 -6.96 -14.06
C LEU A 8 1.44 -5.85 -13.72
N ARG A 9 0.20 -6.00 -14.18
CA ARG A 9 -0.87 -5.03 -13.95
C ARG A 9 -2.16 -5.71 -13.54
N ASP A 10 -2.87 -5.06 -12.65
CA ASP A 10 -4.27 -5.32 -12.31
C ASP A 10 -4.59 -6.79 -12.04
N GLY A 11 -3.73 -7.45 -11.28
CA GLY A 11 -3.76 -8.90 -11.07
C GLY A 11 -3.73 -9.33 -9.61
N THR A 12 -3.98 -10.61 -9.39
CA THR A 12 -3.88 -11.24 -8.08
C THR A 12 -3.07 -12.52 -8.20
N PHE A 13 -2.03 -12.65 -7.38
CA PHE A 13 -1.30 -13.90 -7.17
C PHE A 13 -1.79 -14.53 -5.87
N LEU A 14 -2.33 -15.75 -5.99
CA LEU A 14 -2.84 -16.54 -4.87
C LEU A 14 -1.92 -17.74 -4.65
N GLY A 15 -1.39 -17.89 -3.44
CA GLY A 15 -0.81 -19.15 -2.99
C GLY A 15 -1.89 -20.07 -2.43
N GLU A 16 -1.82 -21.37 -2.74
CA GLU A 16 -2.73 -22.36 -2.14
C GLU A 16 -2.35 -22.59 -0.68
N ALA A 17 -3.36 -22.67 0.18
CA ALA A 17 -3.17 -22.74 1.63
C ALA A 17 -2.45 -24.01 2.13
N TYR A 18 -2.22 -25.04 1.30
CA TYR A 18 -1.74 -26.34 1.77
C TYR A 18 -0.81 -27.13 0.82
N THR A 19 -0.59 -26.71 -0.43
CA THR A 19 0.04 -27.58 -1.46
C THR A 19 1.08 -26.92 -2.35
N SER A 20 1.04 -25.59 -2.51
CA SER A 20 1.94 -24.90 -3.44
C SER A 20 3.07 -24.17 -2.71
N VAL A 21 4.31 -24.45 -3.12
CA VAL A 21 5.49 -23.67 -2.76
C VAL A 21 5.86 -22.81 -3.97
N GLY A 22 6.01 -21.51 -3.74
CA GLY A 22 6.48 -20.55 -4.74
C GLY A 22 6.20 -19.11 -4.38
N SER A 23 7.19 -18.26 -4.67
CA SER A 23 7.01 -16.81 -4.76
C SER A 23 6.32 -16.45 -6.08
N ALA A 24 5.58 -15.34 -6.11
CA ALA A 24 5.02 -14.83 -7.36
C ALA A 24 6.12 -14.29 -8.30
N ILE A 25 7.15 -13.68 -7.73
CA ILE A 25 8.29 -13.15 -8.48
C ILE A 25 9.58 -13.69 -7.87
N ARG A 26 10.36 -14.41 -8.67
CA ARG A 26 11.73 -14.83 -8.35
C ARG A 26 12.65 -14.45 -9.50
N ALA A 27 13.47 -13.42 -9.30
CA ALA A 27 14.31 -12.86 -10.36
C ALA A 27 15.80 -13.16 -10.10
N TYR A 28 16.43 -13.78 -11.11
CA TYR A 28 17.87 -14.02 -11.20
C TYR A 28 18.37 -13.34 -12.49
N PRO A 29 18.61 -12.02 -12.46
CA PRO A 29 18.97 -11.25 -13.65
C PRO A 29 20.30 -11.73 -14.23
N THR A 30 20.33 -11.93 -15.56
CA THR A 30 21.54 -12.24 -16.34
C THR A 30 22.04 -11.02 -17.15
N GLY A 31 21.43 -9.87 -16.89
CA GLY A 31 21.69 -8.57 -17.51
C GLY A 31 20.83 -7.50 -16.84
N PRO A 32 20.99 -6.22 -17.22
CA PRO A 32 20.13 -5.14 -16.75
C PRO A 32 18.65 -5.50 -16.97
N SER A 33 17.80 -5.25 -15.98
CA SER A 33 16.39 -5.63 -16.07
C SER A 33 15.48 -4.73 -15.24
N THR A 34 14.17 -4.83 -15.51
CA THR A 34 13.14 -4.05 -14.80
C THR A 34 11.99 -4.93 -14.32
N ILE A 35 11.45 -4.61 -13.15
CA ILE A 35 10.21 -5.16 -12.60
C ILE A 35 9.25 -3.98 -12.35
N ASP A 36 8.18 -3.90 -13.13
CA ASP A 36 7.12 -2.89 -13.01
C ASP A 36 5.79 -3.56 -12.65
N VAL A 37 5.31 -3.31 -11.44
CA VAL A 37 4.14 -3.96 -10.85
C VAL A 37 3.17 -2.87 -10.40
N GLU A 38 1.94 -2.93 -10.87
CA GLU A 38 0.92 -1.92 -10.57
C GLU A 38 -0.45 -2.55 -10.32
N GLY A 39 -1.10 -2.19 -9.22
CA GLY A 39 -2.46 -2.70 -8.91
C GLY A 39 -2.49 -4.20 -8.62
N VAL A 40 -1.43 -4.77 -8.02
CA VAL A 40 -1.33 -6.22 -7.81
C VAL A 40 -1.53 -6.62 -6.35
N VAL A 41 -2.31 -7.68 -6.12
CA VAL A 41 -2.47 -8.30 -4.80
C VAL A 41 -1.64 -9.60 -4.74
N PHE A 42 -0.79 -9.72 -3.73
CA PHE A 42 0.02 -10.89 -3.44
C PHE A 42 -0.47 -11.53 -2.14
N LYS A 43 -1.14 -12.68 -2.24
CA LYS A 43 -1.87 -13.27 -1.12
C LYS A 43 -1.53 -14.74 -0.91
N GLY A 44 -1.11 -15.09 0.31
CA GLY A 44 -0.90 -16.47 0.74
C GLY A 44 0.28 -17.17 0.07
N LEU A 45 1.22 -16.43 -0.53
CA LEU A 45 2.38 -17.01 -1.21
C LEU A 45 3.37 -17.55 -0.19
N ASN A 46 4.03 -18.67 -0.50
CA ASN A 46 4.98 -19.31 0.42
C ASN A 46 6.27 -19.62 -0.33
N ALA A 47 7.38 -18.97 0.04
CA ALA A 47 8.67 -19.21 -0.59
C ALA A 47 9.12 -20.68 -0.50
N GLY A 48 8.70 -21.40 0.54
CA GLY A 48 9.19 -22.73 0.89
C GLY A 48 10.18 -22.71 2.05
N SER A 49 10.55 -23.90 2.53
CA SER A 49 11.50 -24.04 3.64
C SER A 49 12.91 -23.64 3.21
N ASN A 50 13.63 -22.93 4.09
CA ASN A 50 15.00 -22.44 3.85
C ASN A 50 15.07 -21.44 2.69
N LEU A 51 13.98 -20.72 2.40
CA LEU A 51 13.86 -19.80 1.28
C LEU A 51 13.30 -18.45 1.72
N ASN A 52 13.87 -17.40 1.13
CA ASN A 52 13.50 -16.01 1.38
C ASN A 52 12.59 -15.46 0.27
N GLY A 53 11.87 -14.36 0.58
CA GLY A 53 11.06 -13.63 -0.39
C GLY A 53 9.74 -14.32 -0.69
N GLY A 54 8.79 -14.25 0.24
CA GLY A 54 7.53 -14.99 0.13
C GLY A 54 6.70 -14.60 -1.09
N ALA A 55 6.54 -13.31 -1.36
CA ALA A 55 5.92 -12.84 -2.60
C ALA A 55 6.95 -12.51 -3.69
N VAL A 56 8.02 -11.80 -3.31
CA VAL A 56 9.03 -11.28 -4.22
C VAL A 56 10.43 -11.60 -3.70
N TYR A 57 11.24 -12.19 -4.56
CA TYR A 57 12.66 -12.41 -4.37
C TYR A 57 13.44 -11.88 -5.57
N VAL A 58 14.50 -11.11 -5.32
CA VAL A 58 15.38 -10.59 -6.38
C VAL A 58 16.85 -10.74 -5.97
N ASP A 59 17.66 -11.32 -6.85
CA ASP A 59 19.10 -11.42 -6.65
C ASP A 59 19.86 -10.39 -7.50
N MET A 60 20.20 -9.25 -6.92
CA MET A 60 20.93 -8.16 -7.58
C MET A 60 22.45 -8.22 -7.37
N ARG A 61 23.02 -9.36 -6.95
CA ARG A 61 24.47 -9.46 -6.71
C ARG A 61 25.30 -9.33 -7.99
N GLN A 62 24.77 -9.79 -9.12
CA GLN A 62 25.48 -9.76 -10.39
C GLN A 62 25.01 -8.60 -11.29
N PHE A 63 23.70 -8.33 -11.31
CA PHE A 63 23.11 -7.29 -12.15
C PHE A 63 22.02 -6.54 -11.40
N ASP A 64 22.00 -5.22 -11.59
CA ASP A 64 20.97 -4.35 -11.02
C ASP A 64 19.61 -4.62 -11.68
N VAL A 65 18.56 -4.54 -10.87
CA VAL A 65 17.17 -4.57 -11.33
C VAL A 65 16.48 -3.28 -10.89
N GLN A 66 15.93 -2.54 -11.86
CA GLN A 66 15.08 -1.39 -11.53
C GLN A 66 13.69 -1.88 -11.13
N MET A 67 13.21 -1.48 -9.96
CA MET A 67 11.94 -1.95 -9.41
C MET A 67 10.97 -0.79 -9.20
N SER A 68 9.71 -1.01 -9.59
CA SER A 68 8.57 -0.11 -9.39
C SER A 68 7.37 -0.96 -8.99
N PHE A 69 6.87 -0.76 -7.78
CA PHE A 69 5.67 -1.35 -7.23
C PHE A 69 4.72 -0.22 -6.87
N LYS A 70 3.51 -0.24 -7.43
CA LYS A 70 2.50 0.80 -7.25
C LYS A 70 1.17 0.18 -6.86
N ARG A 71 0.54 0.69 -5.80
CA ARG A 71 -0.78 0.20 -5.33
C ARG A 71 -0.77 -1.33 -5.21
N CYS A 72 0.12 -1.87 -4.39
CA CYS A 72 0.18 -3.31 -4.15
C CYS A 72 -0.33 -3.65 -2.76
N ILE A 73 -0.99 -4.80 -2.61
CA ILE A 73 -1.33 -5.35 -1.29
C ILE A 73 -0.59 -6.66 -1.12
N PHE A 74 0.08 -6.83 0.01
CA PHE A 74 0.72 -8.07 0.41
C PHE A 74 0.00 -8.67 1.62
N ILE A 75 -0.38 -9.95 1.59
CA ILE A 75 -1.31 -10.52 2.58
C ILE A 75 -0.89 -11.95 2.91
N GLY A 76 -0.54 -12.21 4.17
CA GLY A 76 -0.30 -13.58 4.67
C GLY A 76 0.74 -14.37 3.87
N ASN A 77 1.70 -13.68 3.24
CA ASN A 77 2.81 -14.33 2.55
C ASN A 77 3.84 -14.83 3.58
N LYS A 78 4.57 -15.90 3.24
CA LYS A 78 5.46 -16.61 4.15
C LYS A 78 6.81 -16.88 3.52
N ALA A 79 7.85 -16.66 4.30
CA ALA A 79 9.24 -17.00 4.03
C ALA A 79 9.99 -16.99 5.36
N ASP A 80 11.21 -17.52 5.38
CA ASP A 80 12.06 -17.43 6.58
C ASP A 80 12.44 -15.97 6.84
N TYR A 81 12.77 -15.24 5.78
CA TYR A 81 12.97 -13.78 5.80
C TYR A 81 12.40 -13.11 4.57
N GLY A 82 11.93 -11.86 4.74
CA GLY A 82 11.26 -11.12 3.67
C GLY A 82 9.95 -11.81 3.30
N SER A 83 9.03 -11.92 4.26
CA SER A 83 7.74 -12.59 4.07
C SER A 83 7.00 -12.04 2.85
N ASN A 84 7.15 -10.75 2.56
CA ASN A 84 6.67 -10.14 1.34
C ASN A 84 7.80 -9.94 0.32
N VAL A 85 8.88 -9.27 0.69
CA VAL A 85 9.97 -8.92 -0.24
C VAL A 85 11.32 -9.26 0.36
N PHE A 86 12.15 -9.94 -0.43
CA PHE A 86 13.56 -10.14 -0.13
C PHE A 86 14.43 -9.74 -1.33
N ILE A 87 15.50 -8.98 -1.08
CA ILE A 87 16.45 -8.59 -2.12
C ILE A 87 17.88 -8.90 -1.66
N ARG A 88 18.66 -9.55 -2.52
CA ARG A 88 20.11 -9.68 -2.32
C ARG A 88 20.80 -8.58 -3.09
N TYR A 89 21.63 -7.79 -2.44
CA TYR A 89 22.45 -6.77 -3.09
C TYR A 89 23.91 -7.22 -3.12
N ALA A 90 24.70 -6.78 -4.10
CA ALA A 90 26.16 -6.88 -4.00
C ALA A 90 26.77 -5.81 -3.09
N SER A 91 26.10 -4.68 -2.93
CA SER A 91 26.54 -3.56 -2.08
C SER A 91 25.37 -2.76 -1.52
N THR A 92 25.57 -2.09 -0.39
CA THR A 92 24.54 -1.23 0.22
C THR A 92 24.13 -0.05 -0.67
N SER A 93 25.01 0.39 -1.58
CA SER A 93 24.72 1.46 -2.56
C SER A 93 23.67 1.08 -3.60
N GLN A 94 23.43 -0.22 -3.84
CA GLN A 94 22.41 -0.70 -4.78
C GLN A 94 21.00 -0.74 -4.18
N ARG A 95 20.86 -0.46 -2.87
CA ARG A 95 19.56 -0.52 -2.20
C ARG A 95 18.52 0.28 -2.94
N ILE A 96 17.39 -0.36 -3.24
CA ILE A 96 16.30 0.28 -3.97
C ILE A 96 15.83 1.56 -3.28
N ASN A 97 15.33 2.49 -4.08
CA ASN A 97 14.85 3.78 -3.59
C ASN A 97 13.54 3.62 -2.79
N LYS A 98 13.28 4.52 -1.83
CA LYS A 98 12.00 4.56 -1.09
C LYS A 98 10.77 4.69 -2.01
N ASN A 99 10.95 5.28 -3.18
CA ASN A 99 9.91 5.45 -4.19
C ASN A 99 9.69 4.21 -5.06
N SER A 100 10.38 3.10 -4.79
CA SER A 100 10.17 1.85 -5.52
C SER A 100 8.89 1.14 -5.09
N PHE A 101 8.28 1.52 -3.96
CA PHE A 101 7.04 0.96 -3.41
C PHE A 101 6.07 2.08 -3.06
N ILE A 102 5.31 2.54 -4.06
CA ILE A 102 4.39 3.67 -3.95
C ILE A 102 2.99 3.17 -3.64
N GLY A 103 2.49 3.49 -2.45
CA GLY A 103 1.17 3.06 -2.00
C GLY A 103 1.08 1.53 -1.87
N CYS A 104 2.18 0.86 -1.54
CA CYS A 104 2.15 -0.55 -1.22
C CYS A 104 1.87 -0.74 0.27
N THR A 105 1.04 -1.74 0.60
CA THR A 105 0.67 -2.03 1.98
C THR A 105 0.69 -3.53 2.25
N SER A 106 0.97 -3.91 3.48
CA SER A 106 0.94 -5.28 3.96
C SER A 106 -0.14 -5.45 5.02
N ILE A 107 -0.91 -6.53 4.89
CA ILE A 107 -1.79 -7.06 5.93
C ILE A 107 -0.99 -8.12 6.67
N ILE A 108 -0.60 -7.78 7.90
CA ILE A 108 0.27 -8.56 8.76
C ILE A 108 -0.54 -9.16 9.92
N GLU A 109 -0.19 -10.37 10.34
CA GLU A 109 -0.91 -11.02 11.43
C GLU A 109 -0.39 -10.64 12.81
N ASN A 110 0.90 -10.34 12.92
CA ASN A 110 1.58 -10.06 14.18
C ASN A 110 2.82 -9.17 13.93
N SER A 111 3.44 -8.69 15.00
CA SER A 111 4.61 -7.81 14.92
C SER A 111 5.80 -8.49 14.25
N TYR A 112 6.02 -9.79 14.50
CA TYR A 112 7.10 -10.54 13.86
C TYR A 112 6.97 -10.53 12.34
N GLU A 113 5.78 -10.79 11.80
CA GLU A 113 5.52 -10.70 10.35
C GLU A 113 5.69 -9.29 9.79
N SER A 114 5.43 -8.26 10.58
CA SER A 114 5.75 -6.87 10.22
C SER A 114 7.24 -6.68 10.05
N ASP A 115 8.01 -7.12 11.05
CA ASP A 115 9.46 -6.94 11.11
C ASP A 115 10.13 -7.64 9.94
N ILE A 116 9.69 -8.85 9.60
CA ILE A 116 10.27 -9.61 8.50
C ILE A 116 9.61 -9.35 7.14
N SER A 117 8.71 -8.38 7.01
CA SER A 117 7.96 -8.12 5.76
C SER A 117 8.88 -7.81 4.58
N PHE A 118 9.85 -6.94 4.82
CA PHE A 118 10.83 -6.54 3.83
C PHE A 118 12.23 -6.76 4.41
N CYS A 119 12.97 -7.71 3.86
CA CYS A 119 14.33 -8.00 4.27
C CYS A 119 15.31 -7.92 3.09
N TYR A 120 16.59 -7.87 3.40
CA TYR A 120 17.65 -7.95 2.40
C TYR A 120 18.93 -8.52 2.97
N SER A 121 19.81 -8.99 2.10
CA SER A 121 21.21 -9.28 2.43
C SER A 121 22.15 -8.53 1.50
N VAL A 122 23.43 -8.46 1.87
CA VAL A 122 24.46 -7.75 1.11
C VAL A 122 25.64 -8.70 0.90
N GLN A 123 26.19 -8.71 -0.32
CA GLN A 123 27.23 -9.64 -0.77
C GLN A 123 26.78 -11.11 -0.67
N ASP A 124 27.74 -12.02 -0.52
CA ASP A 124 27.51 -13.46 -0.41
C ASP A 124 27.32 -13.90 1.06
N ASN A 125 27.00 -12.96 1.96
CA ASN A 125 26.70 -13.28 3.35
C ASN A 125 25.22 -13.65 3.50
N ASP A 126 24.90 -14.91 3.22
CA ASP A 126 23.54 -15.45 3.37
C ASP A 126 23.12 -15.64 4.84
N ASP A 127 24.07 -15.55 5.77
CA ASP A 127 23.83 -15.66 7.22
C ASP A 127 23.47 -14.30 7.86
N GLU A 128 23.73 -13.19 7.17
CA GLU A 128 23.44 -11.85 7.68
C GLU A 128 22.29 -11.20 6.91
N ILE A 129 21.13 -11.17 7.57
CA ILE A 129 19.89 -10.67 7.01
C ILE A 129 19.45 -9.42 7.77
N PHE A 130 19.14 -8.39 7.01
CA PHE A 130 18.71 -7.10 7.52
C PHE A 130 17.22 -6.89 7.28
N ILE A 131 16.55 -6.31 8.28
CA ILE A 131 15.20 -5.79 8.15
C ILE A 131 15.26 -4.40 7.50
N ASP A 132 14.35 -4.12 6.56
CA ASP A 132 14.25 -2.79 5.97
C ASP A 132 13.42 -1.84 6.83
N GLU A 133 14.10 -1.13 7.72
CA GLU A 133 13.52 -0.15 8.64
C GLU A 133 13.01 1.13 7.95
N ARG A 134 13.13 1.26 6.62
CA ARG A 134 12.58 2.42 5.90
C ARG A 134 11.07 2.35 5.75
N ASN A 135 10.46 1.22 6.13
CA ASN A 135 9.03 0.95 6.01
C ASN A 135 8.49 1.12 4.58
N LEU A 136 9.20 0.57 3.59
CA LEU A 136 8.84 0.67 2.16
C LEU A 136 7.43 0.16 1.87
N ILE A 137 7.02 -0.88 2.56
CA ILE A 137 5.64 -1.39 2.54
C ILE A 137 4.99 -0.90 3.82
N HIS A 138 3.87 -0.20 3.70
CA HIS A 138 3.12 0.28 4.85
C HIS A 138 2.43 -0.89 5.56
N SER A 139 2.49 -0.95 6.89
CA SER A 139 1.60 -1.76 7.71
C SER A 139 0.78 -0.82 8.59
N SER A 140 -0.52 -1.08 8.67
CA SER A 140 -1.41 -0.31 9.55
C SER A 140 -1.06 -0.58 11.02
N TRP A 141 -1.15 0.46 11.85
CA TRP A 141 -1.01 0.34 13.31
C TRP A 141 -1.95 -0.71 13.92
N ASN A 142 -3.15 -0.84 13.34
CA ASN A 142 -4.10 -1.89 13.70
C ASN A 142 -4.09 -3.03 12.68
N ARG A 143 -4.17 -4.27 13.17
CA ARG A 143 -4.23 -5.46 12.33
C ARG A 143 -5.49 -5.41 11.46
N GLN A 144 -5.26 -5.38 10.16
CA GLN A 144 -6.32 -5.55 9.17
C GLN A 144 -6.55 -7.05 8.94
N LYS A 145 -7.79 -7.43 8.67
CA LYS A 145 -8.13 -8.84 8.42
C LYS A 145 -8.31 -9.17 6.95
N SER A 146 -8.53 -8.17 6.09
CA SER A 146 -8.83 -8.36 4.68
C SER A 146 -8.38 -7.18 3.83
N GLU A 147 -8.03 -7.44 2.57
CA GLU A 147 -7.87 -6.44 1.53
C GLU A 147 -9.13 -5.60 1.31
N GLY A 148 -10.31 -6.17 1.59
CA GLY A 148 -11.60 -5.56 1.38
C GLY A 148 -11.91 -4.40 2.32
N VAL A 149 -11.02 -4.03 3.25
CA VAL A 149 -11.11 -2.81 4.08
C VAL A 149 -10.00 -1.79 3.77
N ILE A 150 -9.13 -2.09 2.82
CA ILE A 150 -8.11 -1.16 2.31
C ILE A 150 -8.71 -0.48 1.08
N ARG A 151 -8.60 0.84 1.01
CA ARG A 151 -9.12 1.65 -0.08
C ARG A 151 -8.02 2.54 -0.65
N PHE A 152 -8.05 2.74 -1.96
CA PHE A 152 -7.07 3.56 -2.66
C PHE A 152 -7.69 4.81 -3.23
N ILE A 153 -6.97 5.93 -3.12
CA ILE A 153 -7.24 7.16 -3.86
C ILE A 153 -6.02 7.47 -4.73
N SER A 154 -6.24 7.65 -6.03
CA SER A 154 -5.20 7.93 -7.02
C SER A 154 -5.69 8.90 -8.09
N ASN A 155 -4.80 9.73 -8.63
CA ASN A 155 -5.07 10.47 -9.86
C ASN A 155 -5.12 9.48 -11.02
N TYR A 156 -6.17 9.59 -11.81
CA TYR A 156 -6.27 8.90 -13.08
C TYR A 156 -5.35 9.58 -14.10
N ASP A 157 -4.79 8.77 -15.00
CA ASP A 157 -3.89 9.20 -16.07
C ASP A 157 -4.37 8.64 -17.42
N SER A 158 -3.61 8.88 -18.49
CA SER A 158 -3.99 8.40 -19.82
C SER A 158 -4.05 6.87 -19.93
N ASN A 159 -3.37 6.14 -19.05
CA ASN A 159 -3.34 4.68 -19.02
C ASN A 159 -4.41 4.09 -18.08
N HIS A 160 -4.87 4.88 -17.12
CA HIS A 160 -5.91 4.53 -16.17
C HIS A 160 -6.88 5.71 -16.12
N PRO A 161 -7.89 5.79 -17.00
CA PRO A 161 -8.91 6.84 -16.95
C PRO A 161 -9.95 6.53 -15.86
N PHE A 162 -10.53 7.59 -15.26
CA PHE A 162 -11.63 7.41 -14.31
C PHE A 162 -12.92 7.06 -15.04
N ASP A 163 -13.60 6.03 -14.57
CA ASP A 163 -14.95 5.69 -14.99
C ASP A 163 -15.86 5.63 -13.76
N SER A 164 -16.77 6.60 -13.63
CA SER A 164 -17.73 6.67 -12.54
C SER A 164 -18.81 5.58 -12.59
N SER A 165 -18.85 4.76 -13.64
CA SER A 165 -19.72 3.58 -13.69
C SER A 165 -19.07 2.34 -13.08
N ILE A 166 -17.75 2.36 -12.86
CA ILE A 166 -16.98 1.23 -12.36
C ILE A 166 -16.66 1.44 -10.89
N LYS A 167 -16.94 0.42 -10.07
CA LYS A 167 -16.61 0.43 -8.64
C LYS A 167 -15.13 0.74 -8.43
N CYS A 168 -14.83 1.81 -7.70
CA CYS A 168 -13.48 2.19 -7.34
C CYS A 168 -13.14 1.85 -5.88
N GLY A 169 -11.87 2.09 -5.51
CA GLY A 169 -11.32 1.91 -4.18
C GLY A 169 -10.41 0.69 -4.06
N SER A 170 -10.27 -0.14 -5.10
CA SER A 170 -9.32 -1.26 -5.11
C SER A 170 -7.92 -0.80 -5.56
N PRO A 171 -6.88 -1.65 -5.41
CA PRO A 171 -5.56 -1.35 -5.97
C PRO A 171 -5.57 -1.14 -7.49
N GLN A 172 -6.40 -1.92 -8.18
CA GLN A 172 -6.57 -1.89 -9.64
C GLN A 172 -7.33 -0.64 -10.09
N ILE A 173 -8.37 -0.29 -9.34
CA ILE A 173 -9.30 0.78 -9.68
C ILE A 173 -9.38 1.71 -8.47
N PRO A 174 -8.38 2.55 -8.21
CA PRO A 174 -8.38 3.49 -7.08
C PRO A 174 -9.45 4.56 -7.29
N CYS A 175 -10.06 5.15 -6.25
CA CYS A 175 -10.97 6.28 -6.45
C CYS A 175 -10.22 7.58 -6.79
N ASP A 176 -10.86 8.54 -7.45
CA ASP A 176 -10.27 9.84 -7.77
C ASP A 176 -10.20 10.76 -6.53
N LYS A 177 -11.21 10.66 -5.65
CA LYS A 177 -11.37 11.47 -4.46
C LYS A 177 -12.16 10.76 -3.37
N PHE A 178 -12.12 11.32 -2.17
CA PHE A 178 -12.89 10.83 -1.01
C PHE A 178 -14.39 10.75 -1.27
N THR A 179 -14.97 11.74 -1.94
CA THR A 179 -16.41 11.74 -2.23
C THR A 179 -16.84 10.53 -3.06
N SER A 180 -16.08 10.18 -4.10
CA SER A 180 -16.37 9.01 -4.93
C SER A 180 -16.20 7.73 -4.12
N LEU A 181 -15.13 7.64 -3.31
CA LEU A 181 -14.92 6.50 -2.41
C LEU A 181 -16.12 6.29 -1.47
N PHE A 182 -16.61 7.34 -0.82
CA PHE A 182 -17.73 7.24 0.09
C PHE A 182 -19.05 6.92 -0.62
N GLN A 183 -19.27 7.44 -1.83
CA GLN A 183 -20.44 7.07 -2.65
C GLN A 183 -20.47 5.57 -2.97
N TYR A 184 -19.33 4.95 -3.28
CA TYR A 184 -19.28 3.50 -3.51
C TYR A 184 -19.42 2.71 -2.21
N LEU A 185 -18.73 3.12 -1.15
CA LEU A 185 -18.88 2.48 0.17
C LEU A 185 -20.33 2.50 0.63
N GLU A 186 -21.08 3.56 0.34
CA GLU A 186 -22.51 3.64 0.66
C GLU A 186 -23.34 2.52 0.03
N GLN A 187 -22.98 2.13 -1.20
CA GLN A 187 -23.64 1.11 -2.00
C GLN A 187 -23.14 -0.31 -1.70
N GLU A 188 -21.98 -0.45 -1.04
CA GLU A 188 -21.44 -1.74 -0.66
C GLU A 188 -22.13 -2.29 0.60
N PRO A 189 -22.58 -3.56 0.58
CA PRO A 189 -23.05 -4.20 1.79
C PRO A 189 -21.88 -4.47 2.75
N GLU A 190 -22.08 -4.15 4.03
CA GLU A 190 -21.16 -4.55 5.08
C GLU A 190 -21.26 -6.06 5.31
N SER A 191 -20.12 -6.74 5.22
CA SER A 191 -20.02 -8.15 5.55
C SER A 191 -20.06 -8.35 7.07
N ILE A 192 -20.69 -9.43 7.52
CA ILE A 192 -20.81 -9.77 8.96
C ILE A 192 -19.43 -9.94 9.62
N ASP A 193 -18.44 -10.48 8.90
CA ASP A 193 -17.07 -10.66 9.39
C ASP A 193 -16.23 -9.38 9.34
N GLY A 194 -16.78 -8.31 8.78
CA GLY A 194 -16.12 -7.03 8.61
C GLY A 194 -15.02 -7.00 7.54
N SER A 195 -14.99 -7.96 6.62
CA SER A 195 -14.01 -7.98 5.53
C SER A 195 -14.30 -6.99 4.40
N SER A 196 -15.54 -6.51 4.24
CA SER A 196 -15.97 -5.60 3.17
C SER A 196 -17.00 -4.55 3.61
N GLY A 197 -17.30 -3.59 2.73
CA GLY A 197 -18.32 -2.56 2.94
C GLY A 197 -17.91 -1.39 3.84
N ARG A 198 -16.62 -1.33 4.20
CA ARG A 198 -16.04 -0.25 5.02
C ARG A 198 -14.60 0.06 4.60
N ALA A 199 -14.06 1.15 5.14
CA ALA A 199 -12.66 1.52 4.99
C ALA A 199 -11.99 1.66 6.35
N GLU A 200 -10.98 0.82 6.60
CA GLU A 200 -10.09 0.91 7.76
C GLU A 200 -8.78 1.61 7.41
N THR A 201 -8.34 1.52 6.15
CA THR A 201 -7.17 2.24 5.67
C THR A 201 -7.42 2.80 4.29
N ILE A 202 -7.17 4.09 4.13
CA ILE A 202 -7.29 4.82 2.87
C ILE A 202 -5.90 5.28 2.46
N ILE A 203 -5.37 4.70 1.37
CA ILE A 203 -4.05 4.99 0.83
C ILE A 203 -4.18 6.01 -0.29
N ILE A 204 -3.59 7.18 -0.09
CA ILE A 204 -3.49 8.25 -1.07
C ILE A 204 -2.17 8.11 -1.81
N THR A 205 -2.25 7.86 -3.12
CA THR A 205 -1.08 7.77 -4.00
C THR A 205 -0.82 9.03 -4.81
N ASN A 206 -1.64 10.06 -4.61
CA ASN A 206 -1.43 11.38 -5.20
C ASN A 206 -0.32 12.11 -4.46
N GLU A 207 0.51 12.85 -5.20
CA GLU A 207 1.41 13.82 -4.59
C GLU A 207 0.64 15.02 -4.03
N LYS A 208 -0.43 15.45 -4.71
CA LYS A 208 -1.31 16.52 -4.24
C LYS A 208 -2.76 16.10 -4.41
N LEU A 209 -3.52 16.17 -3.32
CA LEU A 209 -4.95 15.92 -3.33
C LEU A 209 -5.64 17.11 -2.67
N SER A 210 -6.48 17.81 -3.43
CA SER A 210 -7.31 18.87 -2.88
C SER A 210 -8.64 18.29 -2.43
N SER A 211 -9.09 18.65 -1.23
CA SER A 211 -10.38 18.23 -0.71
C SER A 211 -11.06 19.35 0.05
N SER A 212 -12.35 19.56 -0.21
CA SER A 212 -13.17 20.52 0.50
C SER A 212 -13.56 19.98 1.86
N PHE A 213 -14.19 18.80 1.92
CA PHE A 213 -14.64 18.19 3.17
C PHE A 213 -14.57 16.65 3.08
N ILE A 214 -14.05 16.03 4.13
CA ILE A 214 -13.89 14.58 4.29
C ILE A 214 -14.69 14.15 5.53
N ASP A 215 -15.82 13.51 5.30
CA ASP A 215 -16.63 12.92 6.36
C ASP A 215 -16.24 11.46 6.57
N LEU A 216 -15.41 11.20 7.58
CA LEU A 216 -14.94 9.84 7.86
C LEU A 216 -16.01 8.96 8.50
N SER A 217 -17.15 9.50 8.93
CA SER A 217 -18.27 8.65 9.36
C SER A 217 -18.76 7.73 8.23
N LEU A 218 -18.59 8.17 6.98
CA LEU A 218 -18.92 7.40 5.77
C LEU A 218 -17.95 6.24 5.51
N ALA A 219 -16.82 6.19 6.21
CA ALA A 219 -15.90 5.05 6.14
C ALA A 219 -16.46 3.80 6.85
N ARG A 220 -17.51 3.93 7.68
CA ARG A 220 -18.17 2.81 8.40
C ARG A 220 -17.19 1.97 9.23
N SER A 221 -16.20 2.62 9.83
CA SER A 221 -15.19 1.99 10.67
C SER A 221 -14.98 2.79 11.94
N GLN A 222 -14.67 2.12 13.05
CA GLN A 222 -14.30 2.77 14.32
C GLN A 222 -12.89 3.36 14.29
N LEU A 223 -12.06 2.92 13.34
CA LEU A 223 -10.72 3.43 13.11
C LEU A 223 -10.50 3.62 11.62
N VAL A 224 -10.01 4.80 11.24
CA VAL A 224 -9.63 5.07 9.85
C VAL A 224 -8.19 5.57 9.82
N ASN A 225 -7.32 4.82 9.16
CA ASN A 225 -5.96 5.27 8.83
C ASN A 225 -5.99 5.97 7.47
N ILE A 226 -5.52 7.22 7.41
CA ILE A 226 -5.29 7.94 6.15
C ILE A 226 -3.78 7.98 5.92
N VAL A 227 -3.33 7.32 4.86
CA VAL A 227 -1.92 7.04 4.62
C VAL A 227 -1.50 7.64 3.29
N GLY A 228 -0.47 8.49 3.29
CA GLY A 228 0.15 8.97 2.05
C GLY A 228 1.35 8.13 1.63
N LEU A 229 2.06 8.60 0.61
CA LEU A 229 3.31 7.99 0.18
C LEU A 229 4.42 8.25 1.19
N TRP A 230 4.71 9.53 1.42
CA TRP A 230 5.67 10.07 2.38
C TRP A 230 5.28 11.51 2.74
N TYR A 231 5.72 12.00 3.89
CA TYR A 231 5.34 13.34 4.40
C TYR A 231 5.76 14.49 3.47
N ASP A 232 6.84 14.32 2.70
CA ASP A 232 7.40 15.27 1.75
C ASP A 232 6.85 15.11 0.32
N ARG A 233 6.00 14.09 0.10
CA ARG A 233 5.46 13.70 -1.21
C ARG A 233 3.98 13.96 -1.31
N THR A 234 3.20 13.48 -0.35
CA THR A 234 1.74 13.53 -0.38
C THR A 234 1.25 14.70 0.45
N VAL A 235 0.64 15.68 -0.22
CA VAL A 235 0.04 16.85 0.40
C VAL A 235 -1.47 16.79 0.21
N LEU A 236 -2.19 16.75 1.33
CA LEU A 236 -3.63 16.86 1.37
C LEU A 236 -4.00 18.32 1.66
N ILE A 237 -4.57 18.99 0.65
CA ILE A 237 -4.79 20.44 0.62
C ILE A 237 -6.26 20.74 0.93
N ALA A 238 -6.50 21.47 2.01
CA ALA A 238 -7.83 21.95 2.37
C ALA A 238 -8.34 22.97 1.34
N GLN A 239 -9.60 22.85 0.94
CA GLN A 239 -10.33 23.78 0.09
C GLN A 239 -11.49 24.41 0.85
N THR A 240 -12.08 25.48 0.33
CA THR A 240 -13.23 26.13 0.94
C THR A 240 -14.39 25.17 1.13
N ASN A 241 -15.03 25.23 2.30
CA ASN A 241 -16.27 24.50 2.58
C ASN A 241 -17.12 25.24 3.62
N SER A 242 -18.40 24.87 3.71
CA SER A 242 -19.36 25.46 4.66
C SER A 242 -19.32 24.84 6.06
N LYS A 243 -18.53 23.78 6.28
CA LYS A 243 -18.43 23.02 7.53
C LYS A 243 -17.36 23.54 8.49
N ASN A 244 -16.51 24.46 8.03
CA ASN A 244 -15.41 25.06 8.81
C ASN A 244 -14.35 24.07 9.32
N VAL A 245 -14.27 22.88 8.70
CA VAL A 245 -13.25 21.86 8.97
C VAL A 245 -12.96 21.06 7.70
N MET A 246 -11.74 20.55 7.52
CA MET A 246 -11.41 19.69 6.38
C MET A 246 -11.82 18.23 6.60
N ILE A 247 -11.46 17.65 7.75
CA ILE A 247 -11.72 16.26 8.11
C ILE A 247 -12.62 16.22 9.35
N GLN A 248 -13.69 15.43 9.29
CA GLN A 248 -14.58 15.21 10.42
C GLN A 248 -14.68 13.71 10.72
N SER A 249 -14.48 13.33 11.97
CA SER A 249 -14.71 11.95 12.43
C SER A 249 -16.20 11.70 12.67
N GLY A 250 -16.58 10.42 12.61
CA GLY A 250 -17.79 9.91 13.26
C GLY A 250 -17.70 9.94 14.78
N LEU A 251 -18.81 9.65 15.45
CA LEU A 251 -18.90 9.49 16.90
C LEU A 251 -18.03 8.30 17.34
N ASN A 252 -17.17 8.49 18.35
CA ASN A 252 -16.26 7.47 18.88
C ASN A 252 -15.33 6.85 17.81
N GLN A 253 -15.02 7.60 16.74
CA GLN A 253 -14.16 7.16 15.67
C GLN A 253 -12.74 7.70 15.85
N ASN A 254 -11.76 6.79 15.85
CA ASN A 254 -10.35 7.12 15.86
C ASN A 254 -9.83 7.41 14.45
N ILE A 255 -8.98 8.43 14.32
CA ILE A 255 -8.32 8.78 13.06
C ILE A 255 -6.82 8.67 13.27
N VAL A 256 -6.14 7.97 12.38
CA VAL A 256 -4.68 7.95 12.28
C VAL A 256 -4.29 8.57 10.95
N ILE A 257 -3.35 9.50 10.96
CA ILE A 257 -2.85 10.15 9.74
C ILE A 257 -1.35 9.92 9.66
N GLU A 258 -0.91 9.26 8.59
CA GLU A 258 0.47 8.79 8.45
C GLU A 258 1.02 9.15 7.07
N ARG A 259 2.32 9.43 7.01
CA ARG A 259 3.08 9.57 5.76
C ARG A 259 2.49 10.60 4.78
N LEU A 260 1.88 11.66 5.28
CA LEU A 260 1.39 12.78 4.47
C LEU A 260 1.48 14.10 5.23
N GLN A 261 1.46 15.20 4.46
CA GLN A 261 1.34 16.56 4.95
C GLN A 261 -0.09 17.06 4.78
N LEU A 262 -0.62 17.74 5.80
CA LEU A 262 -1.84 18.54 5.69
C LEU A 262 -1.46 20.00 5.38
N SER A 263 -2.11 20.61 4.39
CA SER A 263 -1.84 21.99 4.01
C SER A 263 -3.12 22.80 3.90
N GLN A 264 -3.07 24.05 4.37
CA GLN A 264 -4.12 25.05 4.14
C GLN A 264 -3.87 25.73 2.80
N SER A 265 -4.93 25.89 2.00
CA SER A 265 -5.00 26.91 0.95
C SER A 265 -5.42 28.26 1.52
N PRO A 266 -5.14 29.39 0.85
CA PRO A 266 -5.66 30.71 1.24
C PRO A 266 -7.19 30.77 1.38
N GLU A 267 -7.90 29.88 0.70
CA GLU A 267 -9.36 29.77 0.69
C GLU A 267 -9.89 28.75 1.72
N SER A 268 -9.02 28.28 2.62
CA SER A 268 -9.35 27.22 3.59
C SER A 268 -10.31 27.66 4.69
N PRO A 269 -10.97 26.70 5.37
CA PRO A 269 -11.93 27.02 6.41
C PRO A 269 -11.26 27.64 7.64
N LEU A 270 -11.94 28.60 8.27
CA LEU A 270 -11.37 29.55 9.24
C LEU A 270 -11.07 28.97 10.64
N ILE A 271 -11.48 27.73 10.95
CA ILE A 271 -11.53 27.23 12.35
C ILE A 271 -10.59 26.04 12.61
N GLY A 272 -10.47 25.05 11.72
CA GLY A 272 -9.58 23.90 11.97
C GLY A 272 -9.41 22.91 10.81
N PHE A 273 -8.41 22.03 10.92
CA PHE A 273 -8.16 20.96 9.94
C PHE A 273 -8.97 19.69 10.22
N ILE A 274 -9.02 19.26 11.48
CA ILE A 274 -9.61 17.98 11.88
C ILE A 274 -10.53 18.24 13.06
N ARG A 275 -11.74 17.68 13.02
CA ARG A 275 -12.70 17.66 14.14
C ARG A 275 -13.03 16.22 14.47
N THR A 276 -12.73 15.81 15.70
CA THR A 276 -13.15 14.52 16.24
C THR A 276 -14.42 14.68 17.10
N GLN A 277 -15.26 13.65 17.15
CA GLN A 277 -16.50 13.62 17.93
C GLN A 277 -16.43 12.60 19.08
N GLY A 278 -15.46 12.78 19.99
CA GLY A 278 -15.24 11.89 21.14
C GLY A 278 -14.59 10.56 20.76
N ALA A 279 -13.94 9.94 21.75
CA ALA A 279 -13.39 8.58 21.74
C ALA A 279 -13.80 7.89 23.05
#